data_AF-E1TD35-F1
#
_entry.id   AF-E1TD35-F1
#
_cell.length_a   1.000
_cell.length_b   1.000
_cell.length_c   1.000
_cell.angle_alpha   90.00
_cell.angle_beta   90.00
_cell.angle_gamma   90.00
#
_symmetry.space_group_name_H-M   'P 1'
#
loop_
_entity.id
_entity.type
_entity.pdbx_description
1 polymer ?
#
loop_
_entity_poly.entity_id
_entity_poly.type
_entity_poly.pdbx_seq_one_letter_code
_entity_poly.pdbx_strand_id
1 'polypeptide(L)'
;MSMIELVLDTMLPGDAALGMPCASTLDFEGYQLRHRVTDQVDAFLRMLANVAQEKFGQPFDTLDATERLAAINACKLVDVRLFSAFVTHVMRAYYTERRVLGQLSAGAVPPFPAGNQIAADDWDLLEPVYLRGQIWRDTE
;
A
#
# COMPACT_ATOMS: atom_id res chain seq x y z
N MET A 1 10.86 13.22 -14.77
CA MET A 1 10.29 12.19 -13.89
C MET A 1 10.56 10.85 -14.55
N SER A 2 11.26 9.94 -13.88
CA SER A 2 11.51 8.59 -14.38
C SER A 2 10.20 7.77 -14.39
N MET A 3 10.17 6.68 -15.15
CA MET A 3 9.00 5.79 -15.19
C MET A 3 8.68 5.23 -13.80
N ILE A 4 9.69 4.92 -12.98
CA ILE A 4 9.48 4.44 -11.61
C ILE A 4 8.87 5.51 -10.71
N GLU A 5 9.31 6.77 -10.80
CA GLU A 5 8.69 7.88 -10.04
C GLU A 5 7.22 8.06 -10.40
N LEU A 6 6.87 7.97 -11.68
CA LEU A 6 5.49 8.03 -12.15
C LEU A 6 4.63 6.89 -11.57
N VAL A 7 5.18 5.67 -11.52
CA VAL A 7 4.49 4.53 -10.91
C VAL A 7 4.30 4.76 -9.41
N LEU A 8 5.34 5.19 -8.71
CA LEU A 8 5.30 5.46 -7.28
C LEU A 8 4.24 6.52 -6.95
N ASP A 9 4.23 7.65 -7.65
CA ASP A 9 3.26 8.72 -7.43
C ASP A 9 1.85 8.35 -7.87
N THR A 10 1.69 7.47 -8.87
CA THR A 10 0.36 6.96 -9.22
C THR A 10 -0.20 6.08 -8.10
N MET A 11 0.65 5.29 -7.43
CA MET A 11 0.23 4.45 -6.30
C MET A 11 0.05 5.25 -5.00
N LEU A 12 0.90 6.25 -4.77
CA LEU A 12 1.02 6.99 -3.52
C LEU A 12 1.34 8.47 -3.85
N PRO A 13 0.34 9.26 -4.28
CA PRO A 13 0.52 10.62 -4.79
C PRO A 13 0.85 11.69 -3.72
N GLY A 14 0.87 11.32 -2.44
CA GLY A 14 0.95 12.26 -1.32
C GLY A 14 -0.40 12.90 -1.00
N ASP A 15 -0.47 13.59 0.14
CA ASP A 15 -1.66 14.31 0.60
C ASP A 15 -1.23 15.54 1.39
N ALA A 16 -1.48 16.73 0.82
CA ALA A 16 -1.10 17.99 1.43
C ALA A 16 -1.87 18.31 2.72
N ALA A 17 -3.13 17.86 2.84
CA ALA A 17 -3.93 18.08 4.04
C ALA A 17 -3.42 17.25 5.22
N LEU A 18 -2.90 16.04 4.93
CA LEU A 18 -2.30 15.15 5.93
C LEU A 18 -0.78 15.33 6.07
N GLY A 19 -0.17 16.27 5.33
CA GLY A 19 1.29 16.45 5.30
C GLY A 19 2.06 15.26 4.73
N MET A 20 1.39 14.35 4.02
CA MET A 20 1.97 13.11 3.50
C MET A 20 2.75 13.39 2.21
N PRO A 21 4.03 13.01 2.11
CA PRO A 21 4.83 13.24 0.93
C PRO A 21 4.43 12.31 -0.23
N CYS A 22 4.68 12.72 -1.48
CA CYS A 22 4.55 11.80 -2.64
C CYS A 22 5.62 10.69 -2.56
N ALA A 23 5.32 9.51 -3.10
CA ALA A 23 6.25 8.40 -3.03
C ALA A 23 7.53 8.58 -3.87
N SER A 24 7.52 9.43 -4.90
CA SER A 24 8.71 9.80 -5.65
C SER A 24 9.73 10.61 -4.83
N THR A 25 9.33 11.19 -3.69
CA THR A 25 10.25 11.95 -2.82
C THR A 25 11.15 11.06 -1.94
N LEU A 26 10.99 9.75 -2.04
CA LEU A 26 11.79 8.74 -1.34
C LEU A 26 12.99 8.31 -2.18
N ASP A 27 14.08 7.94 -1.50
CA ASP A 27 15.21 7.26 -2.11
C ASP A 27 14.89 5.78 -2.40
N PHE A 28 14.02 5.55 -3.39
CA PHE A 28 13.62 4.21 -3.79
C PHE A 28 14.75 3.45 -4.48
N GLU A 29 15.71 4.14 -5.10
CA GLU A 29 16.91 3.53 -5.68
C GLU A 29 17.82 2.95 -4.58
N GLY A 30 18.10 3.73 -3.53
CA GLY A 30 18.82 3.25 -2.35
C GLY A 30 18.11 2.07 -1.66
N TYR A 31 16.77 2.10 -1.59
CA TYR A 31 15.98 0.97 -1.11
C TYR A 31 16.17 -0.28 -1.98
N GLN A 32 16.11 -0.15 -3.31
CA GLN A 32 16.30 -1.27 -4.24
C GLN A 32 17.65 -1.96 -4.04
N LEU A 33 18.73 -1.18 -3.92
CA LEU A 33 20.08 -1.69 -3.69
C LEU A 33 20.20 -2.41 -2.35
N ARG A 34 19.66 -1.80 -1.28
CA ARG A 34 19.69 -2.37 0.08
C ARG A 34 18.97 -3.70 0.16
N HIS A 35 17.82 -3.81 -0.51
CA HIS A 35 16.97 -5.00 -0.47
C HIS A 35 17.23 -5.98 -1.63
N ARG A 36 18.15 -5.67 -2.55
CA ARG A 36 18.53 -6.47 -3.72
C ARG A 36 17.33 -6.83 -4.60
N VAL A 37 16.51 -5.83 -4.90
CA VAL A 37 15.23 -6.02 -5.64
C VAL A 37 15.22 -5.31 -7.01
N THR A 38 16.38 -4.82 -7.47
CA THR A 38 16.52 -4.13 -8.76
C THR A 38 15.98 -4.96 -9.92
N ASP A 39 16.37 -6.24 -10.04
CA ASP A 39 15.90 -7.12 -11.13
C ASP A 39 14.38 -7.30 -11.12
N GLN A 40 13.78 -7.34 -9.92
CA GLN A 40 12.35 -7.49 -9.76
C GLN A 40 11.59 -6.21 -10.12
N VAL A 41 12.15 -5.04 -9.77
CA VAL A 41 11.59 -3.75 -10.17
C VAL A 41 11.70 -3.59 -11.69
N ASP A 42 12.84 -3.92 -12.29
CA ASP A 42 13.03 -3.87 -13.75
C ASP A 42 12.06 -4.81 -14.48
N ALA A 43 11.88 -6.03 -13.98
CA ALA A 43 10.92 -6.97 -14.53
C ALA A 43 9.49 -6.42 -14.47
N PHE A 44 9.12 -5.78 -13.35
CA PHE A 44 7.82 -5.13 -13.20
C PHE A 44 7.64 -3.97 -14.18
N LEU A 45 8.63 -3.10 -14.32
CA LEU A 45 8.57 -1.95 -15.23
C LEU A 45 8.45 -2.39 -16.70
N ARG A 46 9.16 -3.45 -17.10
CA ARG A 46 9.03 -4.04 -18.45
C ARG A 46 7.63 -4.62 -18.67
N MET A 47 7.09 -5.35 -17.70
CA MET A 47 5.73 -5.86 -17.77
C MET A 47 4.72 -4.72 -17.90
N LEU A 48 4.87 -3.66 -17.11
CA LEU A 48 4.00 -2.49 -17.15
C LEU A 48 4.07 -1.76 -18.50
N ALA A 49 5.26 -1.61 -19.07
CA ALA A 49 5.44 -1.01 -20.39
C ALA A 49 4.69 -1.80 -21.48
N ASN A 50 4.76 -3.14 -21.44
CA ASN A 50 4.03 -3.99 -22.37
C ASN A 50 2.51 -3.85 -22.18
N VAL A 51 2.03 -3.87 -20.93
CA VAL A 51 0.60 -3.71 -20.62
C VAL A 51 0.08 -2.35 -21.08
N ALA A 52 0.85 -1.27 -20.89
CA ALA A 52 0.49 0.05 -21.37
C ALA A 52 0.35 0.08 -22.90
N GLN A 53 1.35 -0.47 -23.60
CA GLN A 53 1.35 -0.54 -25.06
C GLN A 53 0.21 -1.41 -25.62
N GLU A 54 -0.07 -2.56 -25.00
CA GLU A 54 -1.12 -3.49 -25.45
C GLU A 54 -2.54 -2.96 -25.19
N LYS A 55 -2.78 -2.33 -24.03
CA LYS A 55 -4.12 -1.89 -23.64
C LYS A 55 -4.48 -0.49 -24.14
N PHE A 56 -3.52 0.41 -24.16
CA PHE A 56 -3.75 1.84 -24.44
C PHE A 56 -3.07 2.30 -25.73
N GLY A 57 -2.24 1.45 -26.35
CA GLY A 57 -1.54 1.79 -27.59
C GLY A 57 -0.42 2.81 -27.41
N GLN A 58 -0.07 3.16 -26.16
CA GLN A 58 0.86 4.23 -25.84
C GLN A 58 1.83 3.83 -24.71
N PRO A 59 3.02 4.45 -24.66
CA PRO A 59 3.93 4.35 -23.52
C PRO A 59 3.27 4.78 -22.19
N PHE A 60 3.68 4.17 -21.08
CA PHE A 60 3.08 4.43 -19.77
C PHE A 60 3.20 5.89 -19.29
N ASP A 61 4.27 6.58 -19.66
CA ASP A 61 4.53 7.97 -19.26
C ASP A 61 3.59 8.98 -19.93
N THR A 62 3.03 8.65 -21.10
CA THR A 62 2.07 9.52 -21.81
C THR A 62 0.63 9.35 -21.35
N LEU A 63 0.32 8.26 -20.63
CA LEU A 63 -1.01 7.97 -20.10
C LEU A 63 -1.46 9.02 -19.07
N ASP A 64 -2.76 9.25 -18.98
CA ASP A 64 -3.32 10.07 -17.89
C ASP A 64 -3.35 9.32 -16.55
N ALA A 65 -3.73 9.99 -15.45
CA ALA A 65 -3.74 9.38 -14.11
C ALA A 65 -4.68 8.17 -13.99
N THR A 66 -5.82 8.19 -14.68
CA THR A 66 -6.82 7.11 -14.66
C THR A 66 -6.30 5.91 -15.45
N GLU A 67 -5.73 6.16 -16.62
CA GLU A 67 -5.13 5.16 -17.49
C GLU A 67 -3.90 4.51 -16.83
N ARG A 68 -3.04 5.29 -16.17
CA ARG A 68 -1.89 4.77 -15.42
C ARG A 68 -2.33 3.81 -14.32
N LEU A 69 -3.34 4.18 -13.53
CA LEU A 69 -3.86 3.32 -12.48
C LEU A 69 -4.46 2.03 -13.06
N ALA A 70 -5.17 2.13 -14.20
CA ALA A 70 -5.73 0.98 -14.90
C ALA A 70 -4.63 0.06 -15.47
N ALA A 71 -3.54 0.61 -16.02
CA ALA A 71 -2.39 -0.15 -16.50
C ALA A 71 -1.66 -0.88 -15.36
N ILE A 72 -1.42 -0.21 -14.22
CA ILE A 72 -0.83 -0.84 -13.03
C ILE A 72 -1.71 -2.00 -12.55
N ASN A 73 -3.03 -1.79 -12.42
CA ASN A 73 -3.95 -2.84 -11.97
C ASN A 73 -4.04 -4.01 -12.96
N ALA A 74 -3.90 -3.75 -14.26
CA ALA A 74 -3.89 -4.80 -15.28
C ALA A 74 -2.69 -5.74 -15.18
N CYS A 75 -1.54 -5.27 -14.67
CA CYS A 75 -0.37 -6.10 -14.43
C CYS A 75 -0.65 -7.27 -13.48
N LYS A 76 -1.61 -7.13 -12.57
CA LYS A 76 -2.05 -8.20 -11.66
C LYS A 76 -2.51 -9.46 -12.40
N LEU A 77 -3.12 -9.30 -13.58
CA LEU A 77 -3.62 -10.42 -14.40
C LEU A 77 -2.51 -11.08 -15.22
N VAL A 78 -1.41 -10.37 -15.48
CA VAL A 78 -0.26 -10.87 -16.24
C VAL A 78 0.64 -11.71 -15.34
N ASP A 79 1.06 -11.15 -14.21
CA ASP A 79 1.84 -11.86 -13.20
C ASP A 79 1.52 -11.33 -11.80
N VAL A 80 0.63 -12.04 -11.10
CA VAL A 80 0.21 -11.69 -9.75
C VAL A 80 1.37 -11.75 -8.74
N ARG A 81 2.37 -12.63 -8.94
CA ARG A 81 3.49 -12.79 -8.01
C ARG A 81 4.42 -11.60 -8.11
N LEU A 82 4.81 -11.24 -9.33
CA LEU A 82 5.65 -10.07 -9.59
C LEU A 82 4.96 -8.78 -9.15
N PHE A 83 3.67 -8.62 -9.49
CA PHE A 83 2.86 -7.48 -9.05
C PHE A 83 2.82 -7.36 -7.52
N SER A 84 2.46 -8.43 -6.82
CA SER A 84 2.32 -8.40 -5.35
C SER A 84 3.65 -8.12 -4.67
N ALA A 85 4.74 -8.68 -5.20
CA ALA A 85 6.07 -8.47 -4.66
C ALA A 85 6.55 -7.03 -4.90
N PHE A 86 6.30 -6.44 -6.08
CA PHE A 86 6.56 -5.01 -6.34
C PHE A 86 5.78 -4.10 -5.39
N VAL A 87 4.45 -4.30 -5.28
CA VAL A 87 3.60 -3.52 -4.36
C VAL A 87 4.10 -3.64 -2.92
N THR A 88 4.49 -4.84 -2.49
CA THR A 88 5.06 -5.05 -1.14
C THR A 88 6.31 -4.20 -0.92
N HIS A 89 7.19 -4.10 -1.93
CA HIS A 89 8.39 -3.28 -1.84
C HIS A 89 8.08 -1.79 -1.81
N VAL A 90 7.15 -1.31 -2.63
CA VAL A 90 6.68 0.08 -2.61
C VAL A 90 6.11 0.44 -1.24
N MET A 91 5.20 -0.38 -0.71
CA MET A 91 4.58 -0.14 0.60
C MET A 91 5.60 -0.16 1.73
N ARG A 92 6.55 -1.13 1.72
CA ARG A 92 7.64 -1.17 2.71
C ARG A 92 8.54 0.05 2.62
N ALA A 93 8.93 0.48 1.43
CA ALA A 93 9.77 1.66 1.26
C ALA A 93 9.07 2.91 1.79
N TYR A 94 7.79 3.09 1.45
CA TYR A 94 7.00 4.26 1.86
C TYR A 94 6.73 4.30 3.37
N TYR A 95 6.17 3.22 3.93
CA TYR A 95 5.77 3.18 5.34
C TYR A 95 6.92 2.91 6.33
N THR A 96 8.17 2.82 5.85
CA THR A 96 9.37 2.83 6.72
C THR A 96 10.15 4.15 6.64
N GLU A 97 9.73 5.07 5.79
CA GLU A 97 10.37 6.37 5.66
C GLU A 97 9.99 7.29 6.83
N ARG A 98 10.97 8.03 7.34
CA ARG A 98 10.85 8.77 8.60
C ARG A 98 9.82 9.91 8.56
N ARG A 99 9.70 10.62 7.44
CA ARG A 99 8.72 11.70 7.26
C ARG A 99 7.32 11.10 7.21
N VAL A 100 7.12 10.00 6.47
CA VAL A 100 5.84 9.28 6.44
C VAL A 100 5.45 8.78 7.83
N LEU A 101 6.37 8.09 8.51
CA LEU A 101 6.15 7.60 9.88
C LEU A 101 5.87 8.73 10.87
N GLY A 102 6.54 9.88 10.72
CA GLY A 102 6.31 11.04 11.59
C GLY A 102 4.94 11.69 11.42
N GLN A 103 4.31 11.56 10.25
CA GLN A 103 2.93 12.03 10.02
C GLN A 103 1.88 11.00 10.46
N LEU A 104 2.25 9.74 10.56
CA LEU A 104 1.37 8.70 11.08
C LEU A 104 1.31 8.83 12.61
N SER A 105 0.12 9.09 13.16
CA SER A 105 -0.15 9.08 14.61
C SER A 105 -0.01 7.69 15.26
N ALA A 106 0.61 6.72 14.57
CA ALA A 106 1.01 5.44 15.12
C ALA A 106 2.23 5.71 16.02
N GLY A 107 1.98 6.02 17.29
CA GLY A 107 3.02 6.35 18.25
C GLY A 107 4.21 5.39 18.18
N ALA A 108 5.42 5.91 18.35
CA ALA A 108 6.67 5.15 18.25
C ALA A 108 6.89 4.14 19.41
N VAL A 109 5.90 3.96 20.28
CA VAL A 109 6.01 3.22 21.53
C VAL A 109 4.97 2.10 21.53
N PRO A 110 5.32 0.89 21.99
CA PRO A 110 4.33 -0.15 22.24
C PRO A 110 3.16 0.43 23.04
N PRO A 111 1.90 0.13 22.67
CA PRO A 111 0.76 0.71 23.36
C PRO A 111 0.74 0.29 24.84
N PHE A 112 1.31 -0.85 25.21
CA PHE A 112 1.41 -1.27 26.61
C PHE A 112 2.41 -0.40 27.41
N PRO A 113 2.07 0.03 28.64
CA PRO A 113 0.90 -0.35 29.44
C PRO A 113 -0.34 0.54 29.26
N ALA A 114 -0.21 1.72 28.66
CA ALA A 114 -1.30 2.73 28.64
C ALA A 114 -2.44 2.41 27.66
N GLY A 115 -2.18 1.58 26.65
CA GLY A 115 -3.05 1.33 25.52
C GLY A 115 -3.11 2.50 24.52
N ASN A 116 -3.78 2.29 23.40
CA ASN A 116 -4.30 3.39 22.58
C ASN A 116 -5.65 3.81 23.15
N GLN A 117 -5.94 5.11 23.18
CA GLN A 117 -7.30 5.57 23.47
C GLN A 117 -8.19 5.21 22.28
N ILE A 118 -9.22 4.43 22.56
CA ILE A 118 -10.27 4.06 21.60
C ILE A 118 -11.52 4.82 22.04
N ALA A 119 -12.35 5.24 21.09
CA ALA A 119 -13.67 5.77 21.43
C ALA A 119 -14.44 4.71 22.25
N ALA A 120 -15.37 5.16 23.11
CA ALA A 120 -16.25 4.22 23.79
C ALA A 120 -16.97 3.36 22.74
N ASP A 121 -16.79 2.04 22.82
CA ASP A 121 -17.39 1.11 21.87
C ASP A 121 -18.92 1.17 21.94
N ASP A 122 -19.54 0.89 20.80
CA ASP A 122 -20.98 0.69 20.71
C ASP A 122 -21.34 -0.69 21.29
N TRP A 123 -21.75 -0.70 22.56
CA TRP A 123 -22.12 -1.91 23.28
C TRP A 123 -23.36 -2.61 22.69
N ASP A 124 -24.16 -1.91 21.87
CA ASP A 124 -25.32 -2.49 21.19
C ASP A 124 -24.88 -3.58 20.20
N LEU A 125 -23.63 -3.54 19.70
CA LEU A 125 -23.06 -4.62 18.89
C LEU A 125 -22.98 -5.98 19.61
N LEU A 126 -22.98 -5.99 20.95
CA LEU A 126 -22.96 -7.22 21.75
C LEU A 126 -24.35 -7.70 22.12
N GLU A 127 -25.40 -6.94 21.82
CA GLU A 127 -26.80 -7.32 22.10
C GLU A 127 -27.15 -8.70 21.51
N PRO A 128 -26.76 -9.07 20.27
CA PRO A 128 -27.02 -10.40 19.74
C PRO A 128 -26.32 -11.52 20.52
N VAL A 129 -25.15 -11.25 21.11
CA VAL A 129 -24.42 -12.23 21.94
C VAL A 129 -25.13 -12.41 23.28
N TYR A 130 -25.58 -11.31 23.88
CA TYR A 130 -26.34 -11.33 25.12
C TYR A 130 -27.68 -12.05 24.95
N LEU A 131 -28.41 -11.75 23.89
CA LEU A 131 -29.72 -12.34 23.58
C LEU A 131 -29.64 -13.77 23.05
N ARG A 132 -28.45 -14.26 22.65
CA ARG A 132 -28.27 -15.62 22.14
C ARG A 132 -28.66 -16.71 23.14
N GLY A 133 -28.64 -16.40 24.43
CA GLY A 133 -28.94 -17.35 25.49
C GLY A 133 -27.83 -18.40 25.68
N GLN A 134 -28.12 -19.41 26.50
CA GLN A 134 -27.16 -20.43 26.90
C GLN A 134 -26.69 -21.27 25.69
N ILE A 135 -25.37 -21.31 25.47
CA ILE A 135 -24.75 -22.13 24.41
C ILE A 135 -24.04 -23.38 24.95
N TRP A 136 -23.91 -23.50 26.28
CA TRP A 136 -23.33 -24.66 26.96
C TRP A 136 -24.43 -25.55 27.54
N ARG A 137 -24.11 -26.83 27.73
CA ARG A 137 -25.00 -27.78 28.41
C ARG A 137 -24.76 -27.71 29.91
N ASP A 138 -25.83 -27.79 30.69
CA ASP A 138 -25.69 -27.95 32.13
C ASP A 138 -24.99 -29.28 32.43
N THR A 139 -24.11 -29.24 33.42
CA THR A 139 -23.45 -30.45 33.94
C THR A 139 -24.35 -30.99 35.05
N GLU A 140 -24.78 -32.24 34.93
CA GLU A 140 -25.58 -32.94 35.95
C GLU A 140 -24.88 -33.01 37.32
#